data_AF-A0A1M6EHC4-F1
#
_entry.id   AF-A0A1M6EHC4-F1
#
_cell.length_a   1.000
_cell.length_b   1.000
_cell.length_c   1.000
_cell.angle_alpha   90.00
_cell.angle_beta   90.00
_cell.angle_gamma   90.00
#
_symmetry.space_group_name_H-M   'P 1'
#
loop_
_entity.id
_entity.type
_entity.pdbx_description
1 polymer ?
#
loop_
_entity_poly.entity_id
_entity_poly.type
_entity_poly.pdbx_seq_one_letter_code
_entity_poly.pdbx_strand_id
1 'polypeptide(L)'
;MAGGFFEPNKEDLFRIRKEFEIDASEIRKILNEKEFKKTFGNLLQTNAVKSAPKGFDKDHENIDLIKLKSFVVKRSYTNEEVLSEDFAETLVQHYKQLRLFFDYMSSVLTTDLNGVSLLDDL
;
A
#
# COMPACT_ATOMS: atom_id res chain seq x y z
N MET A 1 -8.53 -8.06 -10.04
CA MET A 1 -8.42 -6.63 -9.71
C MET A 1 -7.07 -6.33 -9.08
N ALA A 2 -6.59 -5.09 -9.23
CA ALA A 2 -5.42 -4.58 -8.53
C ALA A 2 -5.70 -3.15 -8.08
N GLY A 3 -5.05 -2.71 -7.01
CA GLY A 3 -5.22 -1.37 -6.47
C GLY A 3 -4.01 -0.95 -5.64
N GLY A 4 -3.81 0.36 -5.57
CA GLY A 4 -2.75 1.00 -4.80
C GLY A 4 -1.94 1.99 -5.62
N PHE A 5 -0.71 2.23 -5.19
CA PHE A 5 0.17 3.26 -5.75
C PHE A 5 1.15 2.62 -6.73
N PHE A 6 0.78 2.70 -8.01
CA PHE A 6 1.57 2.19 -9.13
C PHE A 6 2.64 3.22 -9.47
N GLU A 7 3.90 2.85 -9.26
CA GLU A 7 5.07 3.67 -9.62
C GLU A 7 4.92 5.16 -9.21
N PRO A 8 4.74 5.46 -7.90
CA PRO A 8 4.70 6.83 -7.42
C PRO A 8 5.92 7.62 -7.91
N ASN A 9 5.75 8.93 -8.08
CA ASN A 9 6.86 9.81 -8.43
C ASN A 9 7.96 9.75 -7.34
N LYS A 10 9.11 10.38 -7.62
CA LYS A 10 10.29 10.27 -6.76
C LYS A 10 10.01 10.81 -5.35
N GLU A 11 9.29 11.91 -5.26
CA GLU A 11 8.96 12.61 -4.03
C GLU A 11 8.01 11.77 -3.16
N ASP A 12 6.92 11.27 -3.73
CA ASP A 12 5.93 10.40 -3.06
C ASP A 12 6.55 9.08 -2.62
N LEU A 13 7.37 8.47 -3.48
CA LEU A 13 8.07 7.23 -3.15
C LEU A 13 9.03 7.42 -1.98
N PHE A 14 9.72 8.57 -1.91
CA PHE A 14 10.58 8.90 -0.79
C PHE A 14 9.76 9.16 0.49
N ARG A 15 8.66 9.92 0.40
CA ARG A 15 7.76 10.21 1.53
C ARG A 15 7.17 8.95 2.14
N ILE A 16 6.68 8.02 1.33
CA ILE A 16 6.13 6.74 1.81
C ILE A 16 7.22 5.90 2.49
N ARG A 17 8.43 5.86 1.94
CA ARG A 17 9.53 5.12 2.56
C ARG A 17 9.97 5.74 3.88
N LYS A 18 9.96 7.07 4.00
CA LYS A 18 10.23 7.77 5.26
C LYS A 18 9.15 7.53 6.30
N GLU A 19 7.89 7.44 5.89
CA GLU A 19 6.83 6.98 6.79
C GLU A 19 7.17 5.62 7.38
N PHE A 20 7.47 4.62 6.55
CA PHE A 20 7.77 3.26 7.03
C PHE A 20 9.08 3.13 7.81
N GLU A 21 10.02 4.07 7.63
CA GLU A 21 11.21 4.18 8.47
C GLU A 21 10.86 4.70 9.87
N ILE A 22 9.93 5.65 9.97
CA ILE A 22 9.50 6.25 11.25
C ILE A 22 8.51 5.34 11.98
N ASP A 23 7.44 4.91 11.30
CA ASP A 23 6.40 4.05 11.83
C ASP A 23 5.72 3.23 10.70
N ALA A 24 5.85 1.91 10.78
CA ALA A 24 5.14 0.99 9.87
C ALA A 24 3.96 0.27 10.56
N SER A 25 3.62 0.63 11.79
CA SER A 25 2.61 -0.07 12.59
C SER A 25 1.23 -0.04 11.93
N GLU A 26 0.79 1.12 11.44
CA GLU A 26 -0.55 1.27 10.86
C GLU A 26 -0.66 0.54 9.51
N ILE A 27 0.34 0.64 8.63
CA ILE A 27 0.33 -0.16 7.39
C ILE A 27 0.38 -1.65 7.69
N ARG A 28 1.20 -2.10 8.66
CA ARG A 28 1.26 -3.51 9.04
C ARG A 28 -0.06 -3.98 9.64
N LYS A 29 -0.76 -3.13 10.39
CA LYS A 29 -2.10 -3.42 10.93
C LYS A 29 -3.13 -3.55 9.81
N ILE A 30 -3.14 -2.65 8.82
CA ILE A 30 -4.02 -2.73 7.64
C ILE A 30 -3.75 -4.02 6.86
N LEU A 31 -2.48 -4.33 6.57
CA LEU A 31 -2.10 -5.54 5.83
C LEU A 31 -2.41 -6.84 6.60
N ASN A 32 -2.51 -6.77 7.93
CA ASN A 32 -2.86 -7.91 8.79
C ASN A 32 -4.34 -7.93 9.22
N GLU A 33 -5.15 -6.96 8.80
CA GLU A 33 -6.60 -7.02 8.97
C GLU A 33 -7.10 -8.29 8.27
N LYS A 34 -7.97 -9.04 8.95
CA LYS A 34 -8.31 -10.42 8.58
C LYS A 34 -8.87 -10.50 7.18
N GLU A 35 -9.83 -9.66 6.84
CA GLU A 35 -10.48 -9.69 5.53
C GLU A 35 -9.58 -9.10 4.45
N PHE A 36 -8.85 -8.02 4.74
CA PHE A 36 -7.84 -7.48 3.82
C PHE A 36 -6.80 -8.54 3.45
N LYS A 37 -6.21 -9.20 4.45
CA LYS A 37 -5.17 -10.23 4.25
C LYS A 37 -5.71 -11.44 3.52
N LYS A 38 -6.95 -11.85 3.79
CA LYS A 38 -7.61 -12.94 3.09
C LYS A 38 -7.82 -12.62 1.60
N THR A 39 -8.21 -11.38 1.29
CA THR A 39 -8.47 -10.96 -0.09
C THR A 39 -7.19 -10.71 -0.88
N PHE A 40 -6.23 -10.02 -0.27
CA PHE A 40 -5.09 -9.43 -0.98
C PHE A 40 -3.74 -10.05 -0.63
N GLY A 41 -3.64 -10.75 0.50
CA GLY A 41 -2.37 -11.22 1.04
C GLY A 41 -1.49 -10.04 1.48
N ASN A 42 -0.37 -9.86 0.78
CA ASN A 42 0.61 -8.81 1.04
C ASN A 42 0.78 -7.89 -0.17
N LEU A 43 1.48 -6.76 0.03
CA LEU A 43 1.94 -5.91 -1.07
C LEU A 43 2.77 -6.71 -2.09
N LEU A 44 2.61 -6.38 -3.37
CA LEU A 44 3.35 -6.97 -4.46
C LEU A 44 4.84 -6.67 -4.35
N GLN A 45 5.64 -7.74 -4.37
CA GLN A 45 7.10 -7.67 -4.27
C GLN A 45 7.79 -7.63 -5.64
N THR A 46 7.02 -7.70 -6.74
CA THR A 46 7.51 -8.00 -8.10
C THR A 46 8.46 -6.96 -8.72
N ASN A 47 8.71 -5.83 -8.07
CA ASN A 47 9.62 -4.77 -8.54
C ASN A 47 10.44 -4.14 -7.40
N ALA A 48 10.63 -4.83 -6.28
CA ALA A 48 11.47 -4.33 -5.19
C ALA A 48 12.93 -4.16 -5.63
N VAL A 49 13.62 -3.12 -5.13
CA VAL A 49 15.07 -3.00 -5.32
C VAL A 49 15.80 -4.11 -4.57
N LYS A 50 16.97 -4.54 -5.06
CA LYS A 50 17.74 -5.64 -4.44
C LYS A 50 18.42 -5.23 -3.14
N SER A 51 18.88 -3.98 -3.05
CA SER A 51 19.54 -3.38 -1.89
C SER A 51 18.69 -2.26 -1.28
N ALA A 52 19.06 -1.79 -0.09
CA ALA A 52 18.45 -0.58 0.48
C ALA A 52 18.56 0.60 -0.49
N PRO A 53 17.50 1.39 -0.70
CA PRO A 53 17.59 2.66 -1.41
C PRO A 53 18.54 3.62 -0.68
N LYS A 54 19.13 4.57 -1.43
CA LYS A 54 20.05 5.57 -0.85
C LYS A 54 19.35 6.35 0.28
N GLY A 55 19.99 6.43 1.44
CA GLY A 55 19.48 7.18 2.61
C GLY A 55 18.57 6.37 3.55
N PHE A 56 18.53 5.05 3.39
CA PHE A 56 17.85 4.11 4.29
C PHE A 56 18.83 3.05 4.79
N ASP A 57 18.67 2.63 6.05
CA ASP A 57 19.48 1.56 6.62
C ASP A 57 19.10 0.22 5.97
N LYS A 58 20.12 -0.56 5.58
CA LYS A 58 19.94 -1.90 5.01
C LYS A 58 19.46 -2.93 6.03
N ASP A 59 19.68 -2.67 7.31
CA ASP A 59 19.31 -3.57 8.41
C ASP A 59 18.04 -3.09 9.15
N HIS A 60 17.33 -2.08 8.59
CA HIS A 60 16.09 -1.57 9.16
C HIS A 60 15.00 -2.66 9.24
N GLU A 61 14.22 -2.70 10.32
CA GLU A 61 13.20 -3.73 10.52
C GLU A 61 12.10 -3.72 9.43
N ASN A 62 11.83 -2.54 8.87
CA ASN A 62 10.84 -2.33 7.80
C ASN A 62 11.45 -2.32 6.39
N ILE A 63 12.65 -2.88 6.22
CA ILE A 63 13.36 -2.88 4.93
C ILE A 63 12.59 -3.60 3.82
N ASP A 64 11.72 -4.56 4.18
CA ASP A 64 10.79 -5.23 3.27
C ASP A 64 9.86 -4.24 2.55
N LEU A 65 9.33 -3.26 3.29
CA LEU A 65 8.48 -2.21 2.76
C LEU A 65 9.29 -1.11 2.06
N ILE A 66 10.42 -0.70 2.64
CA ILE A 66 11.25 0.38 2.12
C ILE A 66 11.82 0.05 0.73
N LYS A 67 12.11 -1.22 0.45
CA LYS A 67 12.65 -1.66 -0.86
C LYS A 67 11.62 -1.65 -1.98
N LEU A 68 10.33 -1.51 -1.68
CA LEU A 68 9.29 -1.50 -2.71
C LEU A 68 9.40 -0.27 -3.62
N LYS A 69 9.04 -0.45 -4.89
CA LYS A 69 8.89 0.63 -5.89
C LYS A 69 7.42 0.95 -6.19
N SER A 70 6.51 0.11 -5.71
CA SER A 70 5.08 0.26 -5.84
C SER A 70 4.41 -0.34 -4.61
N PHE A 71 3.31 0.26 -4.18
CA PHE A 71 2.56 -0.16 -3.00
C PHE A 71 1.19 -0.63 -3.48
N VAL A 72 1.18 -1.84 -4.04
CA VAL A 72 0.05 -2.39 -4.79
C VAL A 72 -0.33 -3.74 -4.21
N VAL A 73 -1.62 -4.02 -4.16
CA VAL A 73 -2.16 -5.34 -3.89
C VAL A 73 -2.95 -5.86 -5.10
N LYS A 74 -3.13 -7.18 -5.17
CA LYS A 74 -3.93 -7.81 -6.23
C LYS A 74 -4.77 -8.96 -5.70
N ARG A 75 -5.93 -9.16 -6.32
CA ARG A 75 -6.78 -10.35 -6.20
C ARG A 75 -7.08 -10.85 -7.62
N SER A 76 -6.68 -12.08 -7.92
CA SER A 76 -6.95 -12.74 -9.21
C SER A 76 -8.20 -13.60 -9.11
N TYR A 77 -9.13 -13.50 -10.05
CA TYR A 77 -10.35 -14.31 -10.03
C TYR A 77 -10.27 -15.45 -11.04
N THR A 78 -10.90 -16.58 -10.74
CA THR A 78 -11.11 -17.62 -11.75
C THR A 78 -12.24 -17.20 -12.72
N ASN A 79 -12.37 -17.90 -13.85
CA ASN A 79 -13.46 -17.62 -14.79
C ASN A 79 -14.82 -17.87 -14.15
N GLU A 80 -14.93 -18.89 -13.30
CA GLU A 80 -16.15 -19.23 -12.56
C GLU A 80 -16.56 -18.11 -11.61
N GLU A 81 -15.61 -17.53 -10.87
CA GLU A 81 -15.87 -16.38 -10.00
C GLU A 81 -16.30 -15.15 -10.80
N VAL A 82 -15.72 -14.92 -11.98
CA VAL A 82 -16.07 -13.76 -12.82
C VAL A 82 -17.47 -13.89 -13.43
N LEU A 83 -17.91 -15.11 -13.70
CA LEU A 83 -19.21 -15.41 -14.32
C LEU A 83 -20.33 -15.62 -13.30
N SER A 84 -20.05 -15.53 -12.00
CA SER A 84 -21.06 -15.68 -10.96
C SER A 84 -22.01 -14.47 -10.92
N GLU A 85 -23.26 -14.70 -10.53
CA GLU A 85 -24.27 -13.64 -10.43
C GLU A 85 -23.88 -12.56 -9.42
N ASP A 86 -23.11 -12.92 -8.39
CA ASP A 86 -22.67 -12.06 -7.29
C ASP A 86 -21.26 -11.45 -7.50
N PHE A 87 -20.67 -11.61 -8.69
CA PHE A 87 -19.31 -11.13 -8.95
C PHE A 87 -19.19 -9.61 -8.76
N ALA A 88 -20.22 -8.85 -9.19
CA ALA A 88 -20.24 -7.40 -9.06
C ALA A 88 -20.24 -6.97 -7.59
N GLU A 89 -21.08 -7.58 -6.74
CA GLU A 89 -21.06 -7.32 -5.30
C GLU A 89 -19.71 -7.69 -4.69
N THR A 90 -19.18 -8.86 -5.04
CA THR A 90 -17.88 -9.34 -4.56
C THR A 90 -16.77 -8.35 -4.90
N LEU A 91 -16.73 -7.86 -6.14
CA LEU A 91 -15.76 -6.88 -6.60
C LEU A 91 -15.88 -5.56 -5.82
N VAL A 92 -17.11 -5.07 -5.61
CA VAL A 92 -17.36 -3.85 -4.81
C VAL A 92 -16.91 -4.04 -3.35
N GLN A 93 -17.15 -5.20 -2.74
CA GLN A 93 -16.69 -5.47 -1.37
C GLN A 93 -15.17 -5.46 -1.28
N HIS A 94 -14.47 -6.05 -2.24
CA HIS A 94 -13.00 -6.00 -2.28
C HIS A 94 -12.47 -4.57 -2.47
N TYR A 95 -13.13 -3.72 -3.27
CA TYR A 95 -12.79 -2.29 -3.34
C TYR A 95 -13.04 -1.54 -2.03
N LYS A 96 -14.12 -1.86 -1.29
CA LYS A 96 -14.36 -1.28 0.04
C LYS A 96 -13.27 -1.67 1.03
N GLN A 97 -12.77 -2.90 0.98
CA GLN A 97 -11.65 -3.34 1.82
C GLN A 97 -10.36 -2.57 1.52
N LEU A 98 -10.12 -2.17 0.26
CA LEU A 98 -8.98 -1.32 -0.11
C LEU A 98 -9.06 0.09 0.47
N ARG A 99 -10.23 0.55 0.91
CA ARG A 99 -10.42 1.93 1.35
C ARG A 99 -9.52 2.29 2.52
N LEU A 100 -9.36 1.42 3.52
CA LEU A 100 -8.48 1.67 4.67
C LEU A 100 -7.03 1.88 4.23
N PHE A 101 -6.57 1.11 3.25
CA PHE A 101 -5.25 1.28 2.66
C PHE A 101 -5.12 2.62 1.93
N PHE A 102 -6.14 3.01 1.15
CA PHE A 102 -6.12 4.32 0.46
C PHE A 102 -6.19 5.49 1.43
N ASP A 103 -7.04 5.45 2.44
CA ASP A 103 -7.17 6.51 3.45
C ASP A 103 -5.82 6.74 4.16
N TYR A 104 -5.14 5.65 4.55
CA TYR A 104 -3.79 5.72 5.13
C TYR A 104 -2.78 6.34 4.17
N MET A 105 -2.66 5.82 2.95
CA MET A 105 -1.66 6.30 1.99
C MET A 105 -1.93 7.75 1.56
N SER A 106 -3.19 8.15 1.44
CA SER A 106 -3.59 9.53 1.20
C SER A 106 -3.12 10.41 2.36
N SER A 107 -3.36 10.03 3.62
CA SER A 107 -2.85 10.76 4.78
C SER A 107 -1.33 10.93 4.74
N VAL A 108 -0.59 9.87 4.39
CA VAL A 108 0.88 9.91 4.26
C VAL A 108 1.33 10.89 3.18
N LEU A 109 0.63 10.95 2.05
CA LEU A 109 1.01 11.78 0.90
C LEU A 109 0.50 13.21 0.99
N THR A 110 -0.49 13.49 1.84
CA THR A 110 -1.02 14.84 2.07
C THR A 110 -0.55 15.45 3.39
N THR A 111 0.46 14.86 4.05
CA THR A 111 1.09 15.41 5.25
C THR A 111 2.61 15.44 5.14
N ASP A 112 3.24 16.41 5.79
CA ASP A 112 4.68 16.43 5.96
C ASP A 112 5.16 15.36 6.98
N LEU A 113 6.47 15.29 7.23
CA LEU A 113 7.04 14.32 8.19
C LEU A 113 6.66 14.60 9.65
N ASN A 114 6.11 15.78 9.95
CA ASN A 114 5.61 16.15 11.27
C ASN A 114 4.08 15.93 11.39
N GLY A 115 3.43 15.42 10.33
CA GLY A 115 1.98 15.20 10.29
C GLY A 115 1.17 16.46 9.98
N VAL A 116 1.81 17.55 9.55
CA VAL A 116 1.12 18.79 9.16
C VAL A 116 0.52 18.62 7.77
N SER A 117 -0.74 19.00 7.60
CA SER A 117 -1.47 18.98 6.33
C SER A 117 -0.75 19.82 5.27
N LEU A 118 -0.54 19.24 4.08
CA LEU A 118 -0.03 19.95 2.91
C LEU A 118 -1.17 20.61 2.09
N LEU A 119 -2.43 20.35 2.47
CA LEU A 119 -3.59 20.87 1.75
C LEU A 119 -4.02 22.25 2.25
N ASP A 120 -3.57 22.65 3.45
CA ASP A 120 -3.95 23.92 4.07
C ASP A 120 -3.22 25.12 3.41
N ASP A 121 -2.20 24.83 2.60
CA ASP A 121 -1.40 25.78 1.83
C ASP A 121 -1.85 25.93 0.35
N LEU A 122 -2.98 25.31 -0.03
CA LEU A 122 -3.60 25.39 -1.37
C LEU A 122 -4.79 26.36 -1.41
#